data_AF-A0A1T2L9I4-F1
#
_entry.id   AF-A0A1T2L9I4-F1
#
_cell.length_a   1.000
_cell.length_b   1.000
_cell.length_c   1.000
_cell.angle_alpha   90.00
_cell.angle_beta   90.00
_cell.angle_gamma   90.00
#
_symmetry.space_group_name_H-M   'P 1'
#
loop_
_entity.id
_entity.type
_entity.pdbx_description
1 polymer ?
#
loop_
_entity_poly.entity_id
_entity_poly.type
_entity_poly.pdbx_seq_one_letter_code
_entity_poly.pdbx_strand_id
1 'polypeptide(L)'
;MSQESAQTIGGPIGRILAMPNDSQTKTIVIALALCLVCSIIVAAAAVGLRPLQEANKALDKQRYILSVAGLDTSGNIQETFDQSIETRLVDLATGTYVENMDAATYDQRKAAKDPQLNLRLSTDADIASIKARARVASVYLVQDDDTITRVILPVHGYGLWST
;
A
#
# COMPACT_ATOMS: atom_id res chain seq x y z
N MET A 1 52.02 20.02 -23.79
CA MET A 1 51.28 18.74 -23.85
C MET A 1 50.59 18.63 -22.50
N SER A 2 49.28 18.83 -22.38
CA SER A 2 48.21 18.22 -23.15
C SER A 2 47.00 19.17 -23.27
N GLN A 3 46.37 19.20 -24.43
CA GLN A 3 45.08 19.85 -24.60
C GLN A 3 43.98 18.96 -24.01
N GLU A 4 43.19 19.51 -23.10
CA GLU A 4 41.92 18.90 -22.70
C GLU A 4 40.84 19.43 -23.64
N SER A 5 40.53 18.63 -24.65
CA SER A 5 39.48 18.88 -25.63
C SER A 5 38.11 18.85 -24.94
N ALA A 6 37.60 20.03 -24.58
CA ALA A 6 36.21 20.23 -24.22
C ALA A 6 35.33 19.73 -25.37
N GLN A 7 34.70 18.58 -25.16
CA GLN A 7 33.81 17.94 -26.12
C GLN A 7 32.55 18.81 -26.21
N THR A 8 32.54 19.76 -27.14
CA THR A 8 31.34 20.54 -27.47
C THR A 8 30.26 19.56 -27.86
N ILE A 9 29.21 19.43 -27.05
CA ILE A 9 28.04 18.61 -27.35
C ILE A 9 27.38 19.25 -28.59
N GLY A 10 27.81 18.83 -29.78
CA GLY A 10 27.30 19.33 -31.05
C GLY A 10 25.90 18.78 -31.29
N GLY A 11 24.90 19.67 -31.36
CA GLY A 11 23.52 19.30 -31.68
C GLY A 11 22.49 20.35 -31.24
N PRO A 12 21.19 20.15 -31.54
CA PRO A 12 20.11 21.03 -31.08
C PRO A 12 20.09 21.16 -29.54
N ILE A 13 20.47 20.10 -28.83
CA ILE A 13 20.61 20.08 -27.36
C ILE A 13 21.74 21.00 -26.89
N GLY A 14 22.90 20.98 -27.55
CA GLY A 14 24.03 21.86 -27.22
C GLY A 14 23.74 23.33 -27.47
N ARG A 15 22.99 23.66 -28.52
CA ARG A 15 22.53 25.04 -28.78
C ARG A 15 21.58 25.55 -27.67
N ILE A 16 20.73 24.69 -27.13
CA ILE A 16 19.82 25.05 -26.04
C ILE A 16 20.57 25.23 -24.72
N LEU A 17 21.55 24.37 -24.44
CA LEU A 17 22.38 24.47 -23.23
C LEU A 17 23.31 25.69 -23.25
N ALA A 18 23.76 26.13 -24.42
CA ALA A 18 24.62 27.31 -24.59
C ALA A 18 23.87 28.66 -24.49
N MET A 19 22.53 28.68 -24.45
CA MET A 19 21.77 29.92 -24.25
C MET A 19 21.97 30.49 -22.82
N PRO A 20 21.83 31.81 -22.61
CA PRO A 20 21.84 32.42 -21.27
C PRO A 20 20.80 31.78 -20.34
N ASN A 21 21.12 31.66 -19.05
CA ASN A 21 20.22 31.03 -18.08
C ASN A 21 18.91 31.81 -17.87
N ASP A 22 18.90 33.10 -18.16
CA ASP A 22 17.71 33.96 -18.08
C ASP A 22 16.84 33.94 -19.36
N SER A 23 17.20 33.11 -20.35
CA SER A 23 16.42 32.97 -21.59
C SER A 23 15.12 32.21 -21.35
N GLN A 24 13.99 32.86 -21.62
CA GLN A 24 12.64 32.28 -21.47
C GLN A 24 12.48 30.94 -22.22
N THR A 25 13.06 30.84 -23.43
CA THR A 25 13.05 29.60 -24.23
C THR A 25 13.83 28.48 -23.56
N LYS A 26 14.99 28.78 -22.95
CA LYS A 26 15.81 27.78 -22.25
C LYS A 26 15.07 27.26 -21.01
N THR A 27 14.43 28.15 -20.25
CA THR A 27 13.63 27.78 -19.07
C THR A 27 12.50 26.83 -19.42
N ILE A 28 11.72 27.12 -20.48
CA ILE A 28 10.60 26.28 -20.90
C ILE A 28 11.09 24.89 -21.34
N VAL A 29 12.18 24.82 -22.11
CA VAL A 29 12.71 23.53 -22.58
C VAL A 29 13.26 22.69 -21.42
N ILE A 30 13.98 23.29 -20.48
CA ILE A 30 14.49 22.57 -19.30
C ILE A 30 13.34 22.09 -18.43
N ALA A 31 12.33 22.92 -18.20
CA ALA A 31 11.14 22.54 -17.44
C ALA A 31 10.42 21.34 -18.08
N LEU A 32 10.23 21.36 -19.41
CA LEU A 32 9.62 20.25 -20.15
C LEU A 32 10.47 18.98 -20.07
N ALA A 33 11.79 19.10 -20.22
CA ALA A 33 12.70 17.96 -20.12
C ALA A 33 12.67 17.34 -18.71
N LEU A 34 12.68 18.17 -17.66
CA LEU A 34 12.58 17.72 -16.27
C LEU A 34 11.24 17.01 -16.03
N CYS A 35 10.13 17.62 -16.45
CA CYS A 35 8.80 17.02 -16.35
C CYS A 35 8.74 15.66 -17.06
N LEU A 36 9.29 15.58 -18.27
CA LEU A 36 9.31 14.34 -19.04
C LEU A 36 10.10 13.24 -18.30
N VAL A 37 11.33 13.55 -17.85
CA VAL A 37 12.17 12.59 -17.12
C VAL A 37 11.50 12.15 -15.81
N CYS A 38 10.99 13.08 -15.02
CA CYS A 38 10.29 12.76 -13.77
C CYS A 38 9.05 11.88 -14.03
N SER A 39 8.25 12.18 -15.06
CA SER A 39 7.05 11.38 -15.38
C SER A 39 7.40 9.94 -15.76
N ILE A 40 8.46 9.74 -16.55
CA ILE A 40 8.91 8.40 -16.96
C ILE A 40 9.37 7.60 -15.76
N ILE A 41 10.20 8.19 -14.88
CA ILE A 41 10.71 7.51 -13.68
C ILE A 41 9.56 7.13 -12.75
N VAL A 42 8.63 8.05 -12.47
CA VAL A 42 7.48 7.80 -11.59
C VAL A 42 6.56 6.73 -12.18
N ALA A 43 6.27 6.78 -13.48
CA ALA A 43 5.43 5.78 -14.14
C ALA A 43 6.07 4.39 -14.12
N ALA A 44 7.36 4.29 -14.44
CA ALA A 44 8.10 3.03 -14.43
C ALA A 44 8.15 2.41 -13.02
N ALA A 45 8.47 3.20 -11.99
CA ALA A 45 8.47 2.73 -10.62
C ALA A 45 7.07 2.29 -10.17
N ALA A 46 6.04 3.09 -10.48
CA ALA A 46 4.67 2.80 -10.09
C ALA A 46 4.15 1.50 -10.72
N VAL A 47 4.41 1.25 -12.00
CA VAL A 47 3.86 0.05 -12.68
C VAL A 47 4.72 -1.19 -12.41
N GLY A 48 6.05 -1.04 -12.43
CA GLY A 48 6.97 -2.18 -12.31
C GLY A 48 7.03 -2.79 -10.90
N LEU A 49 6.97 -1.96 -9.85
CA LEU A 49 7.15 -2.46 -8.47
C LEU A 49 5.83 -2.82 -7.78
N ARG A 50 4.68 -2.35 -8.27
CA ARG A 50 3.37 -2.59 -7.63
C ARG A 50 3.10 -4.08 -7.34
N PRO A 51 3.28 -5.03 -8.28
CA PRO A 51 2.98 -6.43 -8.01
C PRO A 51 3.87 -7.01 -6.90
N LEU A 52 5.16 -6.66 -6.88
CA LEU A 52 6.09 -7.09 -5.84
C LEU A 52 5.75 -6.48 -4.48
N GLN A 53 5.33 -5.21 -4.45
CA GLN A 53 4.89 -4.55 -3.23
C GLN A 53 3.61 -5.17 -2.66
N GLU A 54 2.65 -5.55 -3.52
CA GLU A 54 1.41 -6.20 -3.10
C GLU A 54 1.66 -7.59 -2.51
N ALA A 55 2.53 -8.39 -3.16
CA ALA A 55 2.93 -9.71 -2.66
C ALA A 55 3.65 -9.59 -1.30
N ASN A 56 4.64 -8.70 -1.19
CA ASN A 56 5.38 -8.50 0.07
C ASN A 56 4.47 -7.96 1.18
N LYS A 57 3.54 -7.05 0.87
CA LYS A 57 2.57 -6.54 1.85
C LYS A 57 1.66 -7.64 2.39
N ALA A 58 1.26 -8.59 1.55
CA ALA A 58 0.46 -9.73 1.98
C ALA A 58 1.28 -10.64 2.94
N LEU A 59 2.52 -10.95 2.56
CA LEU A 59 3.45 -11.75 3.39
C LEU A 59 3.76 -11.06 4.73
N ASP A 60 4.03 -9.75 4.71
CA ASP A 60 4.28 -8.98 5.93
C ASP A 60 3.06 -9.00 6.86
N LYS A 61 1.85 -8.87 6.30
CA LYS A 61 0.62 -8.97 7.09
C LYS A 61 0.48 -10.34 7.76
N GLN A 62 0.71 -11.42 7.04
CA GLN A 62 0.70 -12.77 7.60
C GLN A 62 1.77 -12.93 8.69
N ARG A 63 2.99 -12.42 8.46
CA ARG A 63 4.08 -12.40 9.43
C ARG A 63 3.69 -11.71 10.73
N TYR A 64 3.04 -10.55 10.64
CA TYR A 64 2.56 -9.82 11.83
C TYR A 64 1.44 -10.56 12.56
N ILE A 65 0.54 -11.22 11.83
CA ILE A 65 -0.53 -12.01 12.46
C ILE A 65 0.08 -13.20 13.23
N LEU A 66 1.02 -13.93 12.61
CA LEU A 66 1.74 -15.03 13.26
C LEU A 66 2.54 -14.56 14.48
N SER A 67 3.22 -13.41 14.39
CA SER A 67 4.01 -12.89 15.52
C SER A 67 3.14 -12.49 16.71
N VAL A 68 1.96 -11.91 16.48
CA VAL A 68 0.98 -11.60 17.54
C VAL A 68 0.34 -12.87 18.11
N ALA A 69 0.17 -13.91 17.28
CA ALA A 69 -0.27 -15.23 17.72
C ALA A 69 0.79 -15.94 18.59
N GLY A 70 2.07 -15.55 18.49
CA GLY A 70 3.19 -16.21 19.15
C GLY A 70 3.68 -17.45 18.39
N LEU A 71 3.41 -17.52 17.09
CA LEU A 71 3.80 -18.60 16.20
C LEU A 71 5.15 -18.31 15.53
N ASP A 72 5.81 -19.36 15.03
CA ASP A 72 7.09 -19.20 14.35
C ASP A 72 6.95 -18.42 13.04
N THR A 73 7.94 -17.57 12.77
CA THR A 73 8.03 -16.71 11.57
C THR A 73 9.37 -16.87 10.85
N SER A 74 10.19 -17.86 11.24
CA SER A 74 11.50 -18.15 10.67
C SER A 74 11.41 -19.00 9.39
N GLY A 75 10.36 -19.82 9.26
CA GLY A 75 10.11 -20.70 8.11
C GLY A 75 9.19 -20.10 7.03
N ASN A 76 8.43 -20.97 6.37
CA ASN A 76 7.47 -20.58 5.35
C ASN A 76 6.21 -19.95 6.00
N ILE A 77 6.19 -18.62 6.03
CA ILE A 77 5.12 -17.83 6.64
C ILE A 77 3.74 -18.20 6.09
N GLN A 78 3.63 -18.40 4.79
CA GLN A 78 2.35 -18.68 4.15
C GLN A 78 1.79 -20.04 4.59
N GLU A 79 2.64 -21.06 4.64
CA GLU A 79 2.24 -22.39 5.09
C GLU A 79 1.83 -22.42 6.56
N THR A 80 2.61 -21.79 7.44
CA THR A 80 2.25 -21.68 8.87
C THR A 80 0.95 -20.90 9.07
N PHE A 81 0.74 -19.85 8.28
CA PHE A 81 -0.50 -19.09 8.30
C PHE A 81 -1.69 -19.95 7.88
N ASP A 82 -1.59 -20.66 6.76
CA ASP A 82 -2.67 -21.49 6.22
C ASP A 82 -3.02 -22.68 7.16
N GLN A 83 -2.07 -23.15 7.96
CA GLN A 83 -2.28 -24.24 8.92
C GLN A 83 -2.87 -23.77 10.25
N SER A 84 -2.46 -22.61 10.77
CA SER A 84 -2.76 -22.19 12.15
C SER A 84 -3.76 -21.05 12.25
N ILE A 85 -4.09 -20.39 11.14
CA ILE A 85 -4.94 -19.19 11.12
C ILE A 85 -6.17 -19.41 10.24
N GLU A 86 -7.34 -19.39 10.85
CA GLU A 86 -8.61 -19.31 10.12
C GLU A 86 -9.02 -17.84 9.94
N THR A 87 -9.13 -17.37 8.70
CA THR A 87 -9.63 -16.02 8.41
C THR A 87 -11.15 -16.04 8.26
N ARG A 88 -11.85 -15.24 9.06
CA ARG A 88 -13.32 -15.10 8.99
C ARG A 88 -13.71 -13.66 8.70
N LEU A 89 -14.90 -13.50 8.15
CA LEU A 89 -15.52 -12.20 7.92
C LEU A 89 -16.66 -12.00 8.93
N VAL A 90 -16.73 -10.82 9.53
CA VAL A 90 -17.72 -10.47 10.55
C VAL A 90 -18.45 -9.20 10.13
N ASP A 91 -19.78 -9.21 10.18
CA ASP A 91 -20.58 -8.01 10.05
C ASP A 91 -20.46 -7.21 11.36
N LEU A 92 -19.98 -5.97 11.26
CA LEU A 92 -19.71 -5.13 12.42
C LEU A 92 -20.97 -4.48 13.04
N ALA A 93 -22.13 -4.60 12.40
CA ALA A 93 -23.40 -4.15 12.97
C ALA A 93 -24.06 -5.25 13.81
N THR A 94 -23.98 -6.52 13.37
CA THR A 94 -24.61 -7.66 14.05
C THR A 94 -23.63 -8.48 14.91
N GLY A 95 -22.34 -8.43 14.61
CA GLY A 95 -21.31 -9.28 15.22
C GLY A 95 -21.31 -10.73 14.70
N THR A 96 -22.07 -11.04 13.65
CA THR A 96 -22.20 -12.40 13.11
C THR A 96 -21.22 -12.65 11.97
N TYR A 97 -20.84 -13.91 11.77
CA TYR A 97 -20.02 -14.29 10.62
C TYR A 97 -20.77 -14.12 9.30
N VAL A 98 -20.02 -13.74 8.27
CA VAL A 98 -20.50 -13.56 6.90
C VAL A 98 -19.93 -14.70 6.06
N GLU A 99 -20.78 -15.62 5.62
CA GLU A 99 -20.38 -16.84 4.89
C GLU A 99 -20.52 -16.70 3.36
N ASN A 100 -21.24 -15.69 2.88
CA ASN A 100 -21.49 -15.46 1.45
C ASN A 100 -20.37 -14.65 0.76
N MET A 101 -19.22 -14.48 1.42
CA MET A 101 -18.08 -13.72 0.92
C MET A 101 -16.79 -14.50 1.18
N ASP A 102 -15.88 -14.48 0.21
CA ASP A 102 -14.58 -15.12 0.36
C ASP A 102 -13.63 -14.24 1.21
N ALA A 103 -13.19 -14.79 2.34
CA ALA A 103 -12.29 -14.13 3.26
C ALA A 103 -10.87 -13.94 2.69
N ALA A 104 -10.44 -14.81 1.76
CA ALA A 104 -9.10 -14.75 1.18
C ALA A 104 -8.92 -13.59 0.20
N THR A 105 -9.99 -13.25 -0.54
CA THR A 105 -9.96 -12.18 -1.55
C THR A 105 -10.52 -10.84 -1.05
N TYR A 106 -11.14 -10.81 0.13
CA TYR A 106 -11.75 -9.60 0.68
C TYR A 106 -10.71 -8.54 1.10
N ASP A 107 -10.83 -7.33 0.55
CA ASP A 107 -10.04 -6.17 0.94
C ASP A 107 -10.89 -5.17 1.73
N GLN A 108 -10.78 -5.26 3.06
CA GLN A 108 -11.47 -4.36 3.99
C GLN A 108 -11.13 -2.87 3.75
N ARG A 109 -9.91 -2.54 3.29
CA ARG A 109 -9.51 -1.15 3.04
C ARG A 109 -10.17 -0.60 1.79
N LYS A 110 -10.35 -1.42 0.75
CA LYS A 110 -11.15 -1.06 -0.44
C LYS A 110 -12.62 -0.93 -0.07
N ALA A 111 -13.17 -1.88 0.69
CA ALA A 111 -14.56 -1.86 1.15
C ALA A 111 -14.89 -0.61 1.98
N ALA A 112 -13.96 -0.11 2.80
CA ALA A 112 -14.16 1.13 3.56
C ALA A 112 -14.30 2.39 2.68
N LYS A 113 -13.74 2.36 1.46
CA LYS A 113 -13.81 3.48 0.50
C LYS A 113 -15.02 3.40 -0.43
N ASP A 114 -15.65 2.23 -0.55
CA ASP A 114 -16.81 2.01 -1.40
C ASP A 114 -18.12 2.41 -0.67
N PRO A 115 -18.90 3.38 -1.19
CA PRO A 115 -20.18 3.79 -0.59
C PRO A 115 -21.21 2.68 -0.42
N GLN A 116 -21.14 1.60 -1.19
CA GLN A 116 -22.06 0.46 -1.07
C GLN A 116 -21.67 -0.50 0.06
N LEU A 117 -20.38 -0.59 0.36
CA LEU A 117 -19.83 -1.55 1.33
C LEU A 117 -19.41 -0.89 2.66
N ASN A 118 -19.43 0.44 2.72
CA ASN A 118 -19.04 1.20 3.90
C ASN A 118 -20.23 1.71 4.71
N LEU A 119 -19.87 2.25 5.87
CA LEU A 119 -20.71 3.05 6.75
C LEU A 119 -19.94 4.34 7.05
N ARG A 120 -20.50 5.48 6.63
CA ARG A 120 -19.99 6.79 7.04
C ARG A 120 -20.27 7.02 8.52
N LEU A 121 -19.26 7.49 9.24
CA LEU A 121 -19.34 7.78 10.66
C LEU A 121 -19.77 9.24 10.86
N SER A 122 -20.63 9.49 11.84
CA SER A 122 -20.86 10.85 12.33
C SER A 122 -19.62 11.33 13.09
N THR A 123 -19.47 12.64 13.26
CA THR A 123 -18.35 13.24 14.01
C THR A 123 -18.22 12.62 15.40
N ASP A 124 -19.34 12.41 16.11
CA ASP A 124 -19.33 11.87 17.48
C ASP A 124 -18.92 10.39 17.53
N ALA A 125 -19.17 9.63 16.47
CA ALA A 125 -18.78 8.24 16.35
C ALA A 125 -17.37 8.05 15.77
N ASP A 126 -16.78 9.10 15.18
CA ASP A 126 -15.48 9.06 14.50
C ASP A 126 -14.30 9.36 15.44
N ILE A 127 -14.22 8.63 16.55
CA ILE A 127 -13.15 8.78 17.56
C ILE A 127 -11.76 8.57 16.93
N ALA A 128 -11.66 7.62 15.99
CA ALA A 128 -10.42 7.26 15.32
C ALA A 128 -10.10 8.12 14.09
N SER A 129 -10.93 9.14 13.77
CA SER A 129 -10.75 10.02 12.60
C SER A 129 -10.61 9.29 11.25
N ILE A 130 -11.32 8.17 11.09
CA ILE A 130 -11.30 7.34 9.86
C ILE A 130 -12.40 7.71 8.87
N LYS A 131 -13.38 8.55 9.27
CA LYS A 131 -14.52 9.06 8.46
C LYS A 131 -15.53 8.02 7.99
N ALA A 132 -15.06 6.87 7.52
CA ALA A 132 -15.88 5.74 7.11
C ALA A 132 -15.19 4.44 7.51
N ARG A 133 -16.00 3.43 7.82
CA ARG A 133 -15.53 2.06 8.06
C ARG A 133 -16.24 1.10 7.12
N ALA A 134 -15.59 -0.01 6.75
CA ALA A 134 -16.26 -1.11 6.08
C ALA A 134 -17.36 -1.68 6.99
N ARG A 135 -18.46 -2.18 6.41
CA ARG A 135 -19.50 -2.88 7.18
C ARG A 135 -19.03 -4.24 7.67
N VAL A 136 -18.24 -4.92 6.84
CA VAL A 136 -17.66 -6.24 7.14
C VAL A 136 -16.17 -6.09 7.46
N ALA A 137 -15.71 -6.76 8.51
CA ALA A 137 -14.30 -6.80 8.90
C ALA A 137 -13.73 -8.22 8.81
N SER A 138 -12.44 -8.31 8.49
CA SER A 138 -11.70 -9.57 8.61
C SER A 138 -11.24 -9.77 10.05
N VAL A 139 -11.38 -10.99 10.56
CA VAL A 139 -10.85 -11.42 11.85
C VAL A 139 -10.03 -12.69 11.64
N TYR A 140 -9.01 -12.89 12.47
CA TYR A 140 -8.11 -14.03 12.37
C TYR A 140 -8.21 -14.86 13.64
N LEU A 141 -8.64 -16.10 13.50
CA LEU A 141 -8.74 -17.06 14.60
C LEU A 141 -7.48 -17.90 14.62
N VAL A 142 -6.80 -17.93 15.76
CA VAL A 142 -5.65 -18.80 15.97
C VAL A 142 -6.17 -20.12 16.50
N GLN A 143 -5.92 -21.19 15.75
CA GLN A 143 -6.33 -22.54 16.11
C GLN A 143 -5.12 -23.35 16.58
N ASP A 144 -5.34 -24.11 17.63
CA ASP A 144 -4.48 -25.20 18.06
C ASP A 144 -5.34 -26.46 18.02
N ASP A 145 -5.11 -27.30 17.01
CA ASP A 145 -6.01 -28.37 16.58
C ASP A 145 -7.46 -27.86 16.38
N ASP A 146 -8.44 -28.42 17.10
CA ASP A 146 -9.86 -28.05 17.02
C ASP A 146 -10.25 -26.90 17.98
N THR A 147 -9.29 -26.32 18.71
CA THR A 147 -9.57 -25.30 19.73
C THR A 147 -9.09 -23.92 19.30
N ILE A 148 -10.00 -22.93 19.33
CA ILE A 148 -9.63 -21.53 19.14
C ILE A 148 -8.93 -21.04 20.40
N THR A 149 -7.65 -20.71 20.29
CA THR A 149 -6.85 -20.21 21.41
C THR A 149 -6.84 -18.70 21.49
N ARG A 150 -6.88 -18.00 20.34
CA ARG A 150 -6.84 -16.53 20.27
C ARG A 150 -7.64 -15.98 19.11
N VAL A 151 -8.06 -14.72 19.25
CA VAL A 151 -8.71 -13.95 18.19
C VAL A 151 -7.92 -12.66 17.97
N ILE A 152 -7.51 -12.43 16.73
CA ILE A 152 -6.76 -11.24 16.32
C ILE A 152 -7.70 -10.33 15.52
N LEU A 153 -7.84 -9.09 16.01
CA LEU A 153 -8.72 -8.08 15.45
C LEU A 153 -7.91 -6.94 14.83
N PRO A 154 -8.02 -6.69 13.51
CA PRO A 154 -7.33 -5.58 12.88
C PRO A 154 -8.02 -4.26 13.21
N VAL A 155 -7.32 -3.40 13.95
CA VAL A 155 -7.76 -2.05 14.32
C VAL A 155 -6.88 -1.00 13.63
N HIS A 156 -7.46 0.14 13.27
CA HIS A 156 -6.74 1.27 12.68
C HIS A 156 -7.38 2.60 13.09
N GLY A 157 -6.58 3.66 13.08
CA GLY A 157 -7.00 5.02 13.40
C GLY A 157 -5.96 6.03 12.93
N TYR A 158 -6.38 7.28 12.75
CA TYR A 158 -5.51 8.35 12.28
C TYR A 158 -4.57 8.82 13.40
N GLY A 159 -3.27 8.78 13.15
CA GLY A 159 -2.24 9.35 14.01
C GLY A 159 -1.91 10.81 13.64
N LEU A 160 -0.70 11.28 13.93
CA LEU A 160 -0.30 12.64 13.57
C LEU A 160 -0.04 12.81 12.06
N TRP A 161 0.45 11.77 11.38
CA TRP A 161 0.96 11.86 10.01
C TRP A 161 0.37 10.83 9.04
N SER A 162 -0.25 9.77 9.55
CA SER A 162 -0.83 8.69 8.74
C SER A 162 -1.81 7.85 9.55
N THR A 163 -2.59 7.05 8.83
CA THR A 163 -3.25 5.81 9.31
C THR A 163 -2.38 4.60 9.06
#